data_AF-A0A291GU91-F1
#
_entry.id   AF-A0A291GU91-F1
#
_cell.length_a   1.000
_cell.length_b   1.000
_cell.length_c   1.000
_cell.angle_alpha   90.00
_cell.angle_beta   90.00
_cell.angle_gamma   90.00
#
_symmetry.space_group_name_H-M   'P 1'
#
loop_
_entity.id
_entity.type
_entity.pdbx_description
1 polymer ?
#
loop_
_entity_poly.entity_id
_entity_poly.type
_entity_poly.pdbx_seq_one_letter_code
_entity_poly.pdbx_strand_id
1 'polypeptide(L)'
;MAPFDRSRTTLDAGREPASDGLRSSGPGRTSGDARPATIRPHRVDLVLEGGGVKGIALAGALEVLEERGYTVNRVAGSSAGAIAGALLTAGIPASQMVQILRETDYRLFEDGPWWTRTLPGKGLSILLHNGIHRGRHLRDWVAEQLAEHGAPGGTGTFADLRYEDPDPGIELTGAHAHRLVVTVSDLSAGLLRYLPLDADALGTSPDALRVADAVRASTSIPLFFRPVRWKNAHGLPSVLVDGGLLSNFPVSVFDRPDGEPPRWPTFGLKLSAKPEADFGVRNRIRGPLSFGKAVADTVTGFYDRMHIDAAHSVARTIFIDTEAVRPTQFDLSEEERELLYRKGRKAATDFLDGDHEQEPWDFEAYTRRFRTGSGTETLPQR
;
A
#
# COMPACT_ATOMS: atom_id res chain seq x y z
N MET A 1 -71.68 22.10 -36.11
CA MET A 1 -71.69 21.80 -37.55
C MET A 1 -71.23 20.36 -37.73
N ALA A 2 -72.18 19.48 -38.07
CA ALA A 2 -71.97 18.17 -38.70
C ALA A 2 -71.65 18.41 -40.22
N PRO A 3 -71.45 17.40 -41.11
CA PRO A 3 -71.82 15.98 -40.99
C PRO A 3 -70.82 14.95 -41.60
N PHE A 4 -70.95 13.66 -41.23
CA PHE A 4 -71.29 12.46 -42.05
C PHE A 4 -70.35 12.15 -43.25
N ASP A 5 -69.94 10.90 -43.51
CA ASP A 5 -70.84 9.79 -43.85
C ASP A 5 -70.28 8.35 -43.68
N ARG A 6 -71.26 7.44 -43.54
CA ARG A 6 -71.35 5.99 -43.35
C ARG A 6 -70.85 5.23 -44.59
N SER A 7 -70.52 3.93 -44.57
CA SER A 7 -71.42 2.78 -44.41
C SER A 7 -70.63 1.50 -44.78
N ARG A 8 -70.65 0.41 -43.97
CA ARG A 8 -71.52 -0.81 -44.07
C ARG A 8 -71.01 -1.78 -45.19
N THR A 9 -70.86 -3.12 -45.08
CA THR A 9 -71.84 -4.16 -44.67
C THR A 9 -71.19 -5.58 -44.77
N THR A 10 -71.45 -6.44 -43.77
CA THR A 10 -71.76 -7.92 -43.79
C THR A 10 -70.75 -9.02 -44.20
N LEU A 11 -70.49 -10.00 -43.30
CA LEU A 11 -70.99 -11.42 -43.20
C LEU A 11 -70.39 -12.34 -44.30
N ASP A 12 -69.89 -13.56 -44.06
CA ASP A 12 -70.57 -14.66 -43.36
C ASP A 12 -69.63 -15.88 -43.10
N ALA A 13 -70.03 -16.67 -42.09
CA ALA A 13 -69.88 -18.11 -41.83
C ALA A 13 -68.65 -18.94 -42.25
N GLY A 14 -68.01 -19.54 -41.23
CA GLY A 14 -68.26 -20.95 -40.88
C GLY A 14 -67.22 -22.01 -41.28
N ARG A 15 -66.53 -22.59 -40.28
CA ARG A 15 -66.49 -24.05 -39.98
C ARG A 15 -65.41 -24.39 -38.94
N GLU A 16 -65.85 -24.97 -37.84
CA GLU A 16 -65.10 -25.92 -36.99
C GLU A 16 -65.32 -27.35 -37.55
N PRO A 17 -64.44 -28.36 -37.27
CA PRO A 17 -64.42 -29.02 -35.95
C PRO A 17 -63.08 -29.58 -35.42
N ALA A 18 -63.03 -29.62 -34.08
CA ALA A 18 -62.46 -30.59 -33.13
C ALA A 18 -61.47 -31.69 -33.58
N SER A 19 -60.39 -31.88 -32.79
CA SER A 19 -60.16 -33.12 -32.01
C SER A 19 -58.90 -33.07 -31.13
N ASP A 20 -59.10 -33.38 -29.84
CA ASP A 20 -58.28 -34.17 -28.90
C ASP A 20 -56.74 -34.09 -28.86
N GLY A 21 -56.20 -33.97 -27.64
CA GLY A 21 -54.81 -34.32 -27.32
C GLY A 21 -54.32 -33.86 -25.95
N LEU A 22 -54.69 -34.58 -24.89
CA LEU A 22 -54.16 -34.44 -23.53
C LEU A 22 -52.73 -35.02 -23.42
N ARG A 23 -51.91 -34.45 -22.51
CA ARG A 23 -50.58 -34.90 -21.99
C ARG A 23 -49.38 -34.35 -22.80
N SER A 24 -48.24 -33.92 -22.25
CA SER A 24 -47.63 -34.09 -20.93
C SER A 24 -46.60 -32.98 -20.65
N SER A 25 -46.37 -32.74 -19.38
CA SER A 25 -45.31 -31.90 -18.79
C SER A 25 -43.89 -32.39 -19.11
N GLY A 26 -43.02 -31.47 -19.55
CA GLY A 26 -41.56 -31.63 -19.56
C GLY A 26 -40.88 -30.29 -19.29
N PRO A 27 -39.78 -30.23 -18.51
CA PRO A 27 -39.18 -28.96 -18.09
C PRO A 27 -38.28 -28.40 -19.20
N GLY A 28 -38.61 -27.20 -19.68
CA GLY A 28 -37.75 -26.44 -20.59
C GLY A 28 -36.51 -25.95 -19.84
N ARG A 29 -35.39 -26.67 -19.97
CA ARG A 29 -34.05 -26.08 -19.80
C ARG A 29 -33.75 -25.27 -21.07
N THR A 30 -33.91 -23.96 -21.02
CA THR A 30 -33.19 -23.06 -21.91
C THR A 30 -32.03 -22.49 -21.12
N SER A 31 -30.87 -23.11 -21.29
CA SER A 31 -29.57 -22.57 -20.91
C SER A 31 -29.38 -21.23 -21.61
N GLY A 32 -29.64 -20.15 -20.86
CA GLY A 32 -29.18 -18.82 -21.24
C GLY A 32 -27.67 -18.85 -21.28
N ASP A 33 -27.14 -18.52 -22.46
CA ASP A 33 -25.74 -18.25 -22.74
C ASP A 33 -25.28 -17.09 -21.84
N ALA A 34 -24.88 -17.43 -20.62
CA ALA A 34 -24.29 -16.50 -19.67
C ALA A 34 -22.89 -16.18 -20.21
N ARG A 35 -22.81 -15.12 -21.03
CA ARG A 35 -21.55 -14.44 -21.29
C ARG A 35 -20.88 -14.24 -19.92
N PRO A 36 -19.60 -14.64 -19.74
CA PRO A 36 -18.93 -14.43 -18.47
C PRO A 36 -19.05 -12.96 -18.13
N ALA A 37 -19.60 -12.67 -16.94
CA ALA A 37 -19.63 -11.33 -16.42
C ALA A 37 -18.20 -10.80 -16.51
N THR A 38 -17.97 -9.80 -17.35
CA THR A 38 -16.69 -9.10 -17.40
C THR A 38 -16.46 -8.54 -16.00
N ILE A 39 -15.63 -9.22 -15.22
CA ILE A 39 -15.22 -8.79 -13.88
C ILE A 39 -14.61 -7.41 -14.09
N ARG A 40 -15.32 -6.35 -13.67
CA ARG A 40 -14.70 -5.04 -13.62
C ARG A 40 -13.65 -5.14 -12.53
N PRO A 41 -12.36 -4.87 -12.82
CA PRO A 41 -11.32 -4.98 -11.82
C PRO A 41 -11.67 -4.12 -10.60
N HIS A 42 -11.56 -4.70 -9.41
CA HIS A 42 -11.79 -3.97 -8.17
C HIS A 42 -10.62 -3.01 -7.96
N ARG A 43 -10.81 -1.73 -8.27
CA ARG A 43 -9.77 -0.72 -8.07
C ARG A 43 -9.48 -0.54 -6.57
N VAL A 44 -8.21 -0.30 -6.23
CA VAL A 44 -7.79 -0.06 -4.84
C VAL A 44 -6.54 0.82 -4.79
N ASP A 45 -6.47 1.67 -3.77
CA ASP A 45 -5.21 2.33 -3.37
C ASP A 45 -4.61 1.60 -2.17
N LEU A 46 -3.28 1.54 -2.07
CA LEU A 46 -2.62 0.81 -0.99
C LEU A 46 -1.76 1.72 -0.12
N VAL A 47 -1.76 1.48 1.19
CA VAL A 47 -0.80 2.07 2.12
C VAL A 47 -0.02 0.95 2.80
N LEU A 48 1.29 0.92 2.60
CA LEU A 48 2.16 -0.17 3.01
C LEU A 48 3.09 0.28 4.14
N GLU A 49 2.99 -0.41 5.27
CA GLU A 49 3.83 -0.11 6.44
C GLU A 49 5.31 -0.46 6.22
N GLY A 50 6.20 0.31 6.84
CA GLY A 50 7.60 -0.09 7.02
C GLY A 50 7.77 -1.24 8.01
N GLY A 51 8.65 -2.19 7.68
CA GLY A 51 8.97 -3.33 8.55
C GLY A 51 10.27 -4.06 8.23
N GLY A 52 11.20 -3.44 7.50
CA GLY A 52 12.46 -4.06 7.09
C GLY A 52 12.26 -5.36 6.31
N VAL A 53 12.91 -6.45 6.75
CA VAL A 53 12.84 -7.77 6.09
C VAL A 53 11.44 -8.40 6.06
N LYS A 54 10.51 -7.87 6.85
CA LYS A 54 9.11 -8.31 6.90
C LYS A 54 8.32 -8.00 5.62
N GLY A 55 8.93 -7.29 4.65
CA GLY A 55 8.32 -6.99 3.35
C GLY A 55 7.83 -8.22 2.58
N ILE A 56 8.38 -9.42 2.84
CA ILE A 56 7.88 -10.69 2.28
C ILE A 56 6.40 -10.92 2.63
N ALA A 57 5.98 -10.51 3.83
CA ALA A 57 4.59 -10.64 4.24
C ALA A 57 3.66 -9.67 3.47
N LEU A 58 4.16 -8.46 3.12
CA LEU A 58 3.43 -7.55 2.24
C LEU A 58 3.22 -8.19 0.86
N ALA A 59 4.27 -8.81 0.28
CA ALA A 59 4.16 -9.45 -1.02
C ALA A 59 3.14 -10.60 -1.03
N GLY A 60 3.08 -11.41 0.03
CA GLY A 60 2.04 -12.44 0.18
C GLY A 60 0.61 -11.86 0.25
N ALA A 61 0.42 -10.74 0.96
CA ALA A 61 -0.87 -10.06 1.00
C ALA A 61 -1.25 -9.46 -0.37
N LEU A 62 -0.30 -8.83 -1.06
CA LEU A 62 -0.49 -8.24 -2.40
C LEU A 62 -0.89 -9.31 -3.43
N GLU A 63 -0.26 -10.48 -3.38
CA GLU A 63 -0.58 -11.59 -4.28
C GLU A 63 -2.04 -12.05 -4.13
N VAL A 64 -2.55 -12.13 -2.88
CA VAL A 64 -3.97 -12.43 -2.65
C VAL A 64 -4.88 -11.33 -3.17
N LEU A 65 -4.52 -10.05 -3.02
CA LEU A 65 -5.31 -8.96 -3.61
C LEU A 65 -5.41 -9.10 -5.14
N GLU A 66 -4.29 -9.39 -5.82
CA GLU A 66 -4.27 -9.62 -7.27
C GLU A 66 -5.11 -10.84 -7.67
N GLU A 67 -5.00 -11.97 -6.96
CA GLU A 67 -5.79 -13.18 -7.18
C GLU A 67 -7.30 -12.94 -7.08
N ARG A 68 -7.71 -11.96 -6.26
CA ARG A 68 -9.12 -11.54 -6.08
C ARG A 68 -9.57 -10.48 -7.06
N GLY A 69 -8.75 -10.17 -8.06
CA GLY A 69 -9.08 -9.23 -9.12
C GLY A 69 -8.97 -7.77 -8.70
N TYR A 70 -8.26 -7.47 -7.59
CA TYR A 70 -7.96 -6.09 -7.26
C TYR A 70 -6.88 -5.52 -8.19
N THR A 71 -7.09 -4.30 -8.67
CA THR A 71 -6.11 -3.55 -9.47
C THR A 71 -5.65 -2.34 -8.69
N VAL A 72 -4.34 -2.28 -8.43
CA VAL A 72 -3.71 -1.25 -7.62
C VAL A 72 -3.48 0.01 -8.45
N ASN A 73 -4.16 1.10 -8.08
CA ASN A 73 -4.01 2.39 -8.75
C ASN A 73 -2.76 3.11 -8.23
N ARG A 74 -2.74 3.37 -6.91
CA ARG A 74 -1.71 4.14 -6.23
C ARG A 74 -1.26 3.44 -4.95
N VAL A 75 -0.04 3.71 -4.53
CA VAL A 75 0.61 3.12 -3.37
C VAL A 75 1.34 4.19 -2.60
N ALA A 76 1.14 4.23 -1.28
CA ALA A 76 1.99 4.97 -0.37
C ALA A 76 2.76 3.99 0.51
N GLY A 77 4.04 4.25 0.75
CA GLY A 77 4.87 3.33 1.52
C GLY A 77 5.96 4.03 2.31
N SER A 78 6.30 3.42 3.46
CA SER A 78 7.47 3.76 4.26
C SER A 78 8.43 2.57 4.27
N SER A 79 9.74 2.80 4.15
CA SER A 79 10.77 1.77 4.32
C SER A 79 10.54 0.52 3.44
N ALA A 80 10.32 -0.66 4.03
CA ALA A 80 9.96 -1.87 3.29
C ALA A 80 8.67 -1.74 2.46
N GLY A 81 7.69 -0.97 2.93
CA GLY A 81 6.49 -0.64 2.18
C GLY A 81 6.80 0.25 0.97
N ALA A 82 7.80 1.14 1.06
CA ALA A 82 8.26 1.93 -0.08
C ALA A 82 8.95 1.05 -1.14
N ILE A 83 9.71 0.04 -0.73
CA ILE A 83 10.29 -0.97 -1.65
C ILE A 83 9.17 -1.72 -2.36
N ALA A 84 8.24 -2.32 -1.61
CA ALA A 84 7.12 -3.07 -2.19
C ALA A 84 6.26 -2.20 -3.11
N GLY A 85 5.98 -0.96 -2.71
CA GLY A 85 5.24 0.00 -3.52
C GLY A 85 5.98 0.39 -4.80
N ALA A 86 7.29 0.58 -4.75
CA ALA A 86 8.09 0.88 -5.93
C ALA A 86 8.04 -0.26 -6.97
N LEU A 87 8.21 -1.50 -6.53
CA LEU A 87 8.14 -2.66 -7.41
C LEU A 87 6.72 -2.82 -8.00
N LEU A 88 5.69 -2.73 -7.17
CA LEU A 88 4.30 -2.89 -7.58
C LEU A 88 3.84 -1.81 -8.57
N THR A 89 4.19 -0.55 -8.31
CA THR A 89 3.80 0.57 -9.18
C THR A 89 4.58 0.61 -10.49
N ALA A 90 5.77 0.00 -10.55
CA ALA A 90 6.53 -0.21 -11.77
C ALA A 90 5.95 -1.29 -12.69
N GLY A 91 4.86 -1.95 -12.27
CA GLY A 91 4.16 -2.97 -13.06
C GLY A 91 4.66 -4.39 -12.83
N ILE A 92 5.48 -4.62 -11.79
CA ILE A 92 5.95 -5.95 -11.42
C ILE A 92 4.81 -6.69 -10.70
N PRO A 93 4.36 -7.86 -11.20
CA PRO A 93 3.29 -8.64 -10.55
C PRO A 93 3.69 -9.07 -9.13
N ALA A 94 2.72 -9.18 -8.22
CA ALA A 94 3.01 -9.55 -6.84
C ALA A 94 3.66 -10.94 -6.71
N SER A 95 3.29 -11.89 -7.55
CA SER A 95 3.93 -13.22 -7.60
C SER A 95 5.43 -13.15 -7.94
N GLN A 96 5.82 -12.24 -8.85
CA GLN A 96 7.22 -11.99 -9.17
C GLN A 96 7.92 -11.23 -8.03
N MET A 97 7.23 -10.29 -7.36
CA MET A 97 7.77 -9.64 -6.17
C MET A 97 8.09 -10.64 -5.06
N VAL A 98 7.25 -11.67 -4.87
CA VAL A 98 7.51 -12.76 -3.92
C VAL A 98 8.80 -13.49 -4.29
N GLN A 99 9.04 -13.79 -5.56
CA GLN A 99 10.27 -14.43 -6.03
C GLN A 99 11.49 -13.56 -5.78
N ILE A 100 11.46 -12.30 -6.22
CA ILE A 100 12.54 -11.32 -6.00
C ILE A 100 12.90 -11.23 -4.52
N LEU A 101 11.90 -11.08 -3.64
CA LEU A 101 12.12 -10.95 -2.20
C LEU A 101 12.58 -12.26 -1.53
N ARG A 102 12.28 -13.43 -2.10
CA ARG A 102 12.78 -14.73 -1.62
C ARG A 102 14.21 -14.98 -2.03
N GLU A 103 14.60 -14.59 -3.23
CA GLU A 103 15.94 -14.83 -3.80
C GLU A 103 16.96 -13.78 -3.34
N THR A 104 16.50 -12.61 -2.91
CA THR A 104 17.36 -11.53 -2.41
C THR A 104 18.15 -11.96 -1.17
N ASP A 105 19.48 -11.85 -1.25
CA ASP A 105 20.36 -11.97 -0.08
C ASP A 105 20.40 -10.66 0.70
N TYR A 106 19.46 -10.53 1.64
CA TYR A 106 19.32 -9.38 2.54
C TYR A 106 20.60 -9.01 3.30
N ARG A 107 21.55 -9.94 3.49
CA ARG A 107 22.83 -9.66 4.15
C ARG A 107 23.71 -8.71 3.35
N LEU A 108 23.51 -8.62 2.03
CA LEU A 108 24.23 -7.67 1.19
C LEU A 108 23.80 -6.22 1.45
N PHE A 109 22.61 -6.00 2.02
CA PHE A 109 22.17 -4.68 2.47
C PHE A 109 22.93 -4.20 3.71
N GLU A 110 23.59 -5.10 4.44
CA GLU A 110 24.47 -4.76 5.57
C GLU A 110 25.85 -4.24 5.10
N ASP A 111 25.87 -3.24 4.21
CA ASP A 111 27.07 -2.70 3.53
C ASP A 111 27.95 -1.77 4.41
N GLY A 112 28.10 -2.13 5.69
CA GLY A 112 28.93 -1.43 6.66
C GLY A 112 30.42 -1.74 6.47
N PRO A 113 31.34 -0.79 6.77
CA PRO A 113 32.77 -1.07 6.77
C PRO A 113 33.13 -2.26 7.68
N TRP A 114 34.13 -3.07 7.32
CA TRP A 114 34.49 -4.29 8.07
C TRP A 114 34.71 -4.06 9.58
N TRP A 115 35.19 -2.88 9.98
CA TRP A 115 35.41 -2.51 11.38
C TRP A 115 34.11 -2.33 12.17
N THR A 116 32.98 -2.02 11.51
CA THR A 116 31.65 -1.93 12.13
C THR A 116 31.02 -3.29 12.41
N ARG A 117 31.70 -4.41 12.13
CA ARG A 117 31.30 -5.75 12.57
C ARG A 117 31.54 -5.96 14.07
N THR A 118 32.41 -5.16 14.69
CA THR A 118 32.70 -5.20 16.13
C THR A 118 31.81 -4.21 16.90
N LEU A 119 31.48 -4.52 18.16
CA LEU A 119 30.71 -3.64 19.07
C LEU A 119 31.31 -2.22 19.19
N PRO A 120 32.65 -2.05 19.37
CA PRO A 120 33.27 -0.72 19.40
C PRO A 120 33.15 0.01 18.06
N GLY A 121 33.30 -0.70 16.94
CA GLY A 121 33.15 -0.11 15.60
C GLY A 121 31.72 0.31 15.27
N LYS A 122 30.70 -0.41 15.74
CA LYS A 122 29.29 0.05 15.65
C LYS A 122 29.09 1.35 16.41
N GLY A 123 29.60 1.43 17.65
CA GLY A 123 29.53 2.64 18.47
C GLY A 123 30.23 3.84 17.81
N LEU A 124 31.42 3.63 17.24
CA LEU A 124 32.16 4.68 16.54
C LEU A 124 31.51 5.11 15.21
N SER A 125 30.94 4.18 14.44
CA SER A 125 30.22 4.53 13.19
C SER A 125 28.93 5.30 13.48
N ILE A 126 28.23 4.95 14.56
CA ILE A 126 27.07 5.72 15.01
C ILE A 126 27.51 7.12 15.45
N LEU A 127 28.59 7.23 16.22
CA LEU A 127 29.13 8.52 16.66
C LEU A 127 29.59 9.41 15.50
N LEU A 128 30.24 8.84 14.48
CA LEU A 128 30.85 9.60 13.36
C LEU A 128 29.90 9.79 12.17
N HIS A 129 28.95 8.88 11.97
CA HIS A 129 28.15 8.81 10.75
C HIS A 129 26.65 8.61 10.98
N ASN A 130 26.20 8.60 12.25
CA ASN A 130 24.80 8.44 12.63
C ASN A 130 24.13 7.16 12.08
N GLY A 131 24.93 6.15 11.70
CA GLY A 131 24.48 4.88 11.15
C GLY A 131 25.64 3.93 10.84
N ILE A 132 25.33 2.63 10.78
CA ILE A 132 26.32 1.55 10.59
C ILE A 132 26.51 1.27 9.09
N HIS A 133 25.41 1.06 8.37
CA HIS A 133 25.37 0.64 6.97
C HIS A 133 25.17 1.85 6.03
N ARG A 134 25.82 1.84 4.87
CA ARG A 134 25.75 2.95 3.90
C ARG A 134 24.46 2.91 3.08
N GLY A 135 23.84 1.74 2.93
CA GLY A 135 22.64 1.45 2.16
C GLY A 135 22.78 1.66 0.64
N ARG A 136 23.99 1.71 0.10
CA ARG A 136 24.17 1.85 -1.36
C ARG A 136 23.75 0.60 -2.09
N HIS A 137 24.06 -0.56 -1.53
CA HIS A 137 23.65 -1.82 -2.14
C HIS A 137 22.13 -1.93 -2.24
N LEU A 138 21.38 -1.47 -1.22
CA LEU A 138 19.92 -1.42 -1.26
C LEU A 138 19.42 -0.48 -2.38
N ARG A 139 20.00 0.72 -2.48
CA ARG A 139 19.66 1.68 -3.54
C ARG A 139 19.89 1.11 -4.93
N ASP A 140 21.06 0.52 -5.15
CA ASP A 140 21.47 0.00 -6.44
C ASP A 140 20.62 -1.23 -6.80
N TRP A 141 20.34 -2.11 -5.83
CA TRP A 141 19.40 -3.22 -5.98
C TRP A 141 18.00 -2.74 -6.40
N VAL A 142 17.42 -1.73 -5.74
CA VAL A 142 16.12 -1.18 -6.16
C VAL A 142 16.17 -0.66 -7.60
N ALA A 143 17.25 0.04 -7.97
CA ALA A 143 17.40 0.54 -9.33
C ALA A 143 17.51 -0.59 -10.37
N GLU A 144 18.21 -1.67 -10.03
CA GLU A 144 18.34 -2.88 -10.86
C GLU A 144 16.99 -3.58 -11.04
N GLN A 145 16.24 -3.81 -9.97
CA GLN A 145 14.93 -4.46 -10.05
C GLN A 145 13.93 -3.66 -10.90
N LEU A 146 13.94 -2.32 -10.77
CA LEU A 146 13.10 -1.45 -11.59
C LEU A 146 13.52 -1.46 -13.07
N ALA A 147 14.82 -1.55 -13.36
CA ALA A 147 15.32 -1.60 -14.72
C ALA A 147 15.09 -2.96 -15.41
N GLU A 148 15.19 -4.06 -14.65
CA GLU A 148 15.07 -5.43 -15.17
C GLU A 148 13.62 -5.88 -15.32
N HIS A 149 12.75 -5.51 -14.38
CA HIS A 149 11.39 -6.04 -14.30
C HIS A 149 10.30 -4.97 -14.48
N GLY A 150 10.66 -3.69 -14.42
CA GLY A 150 9.72 -2.60 -14.67
C GLY A 150 9.31 -2.46 -16.14
N ALA A 151 8.44 -1.50 -16.41
CA ALA A 151 7.98 -1.21 -17.77
C ALA A 151 9.15 -0.93 -18.74
N PRO A 152 9.13 -1.47 -19.97
CA PRO A 152 10.19 -1.26 -20.96
C PRO A 152 10.42 0.23 -21.25
N GLY A 153 11.69 0.65 -21.27
CA GLY A 153 12.07 2.04 -21.53
C GLY A 153 11.92 2.98 -20.33
N GLY A 154 11.62 2.46 -19.13
CA GLY A 154 11.58 3.23 -17.90
C GLY A 154 12.90 3.94 -17.59
N THR A 155 12.81 5.16 -17.07
CA THR A 155 13.94 5.99 -16.66
C THR A 155 14.43 5.69 -15.23
N GLY A 156 13.64 4.94 -14.45
CA GLY A 156 13.84 4.69 -13.02
C GLY A 156 13.48 5.88 -12.14
N THR A 157 12.67 6.80 -12.66
CA THR A 157 12.27 8.05 -11.99
C THR A 157 10.76 8.08 -11.76
N PHE A 158 10.29 9.03 -10.94
CA PHE A 158 8.86 9.22 -10.75
C PHE A 158 8.14 9.68 -12.03
N ALA A 159 8.85 10.12 -13.08
CA ALA A 159 8.26 10.38 -14.40
C ALA A 159 7.56 9.13 -14.97
N ASP A 160 8.12 7.94 -14.72
CA ASP A 160 7.56 6.66 -15.18
C ASP A 160 6.30 6.27 -14.39
N LEU A 161 6.07 6.92 -13.24
CA LEU A 161 5.03 6.58 -12.28
C LEU A 161 3.96 7.68 -12.17
N ARG A 162 3.79 8.53 -13.19
CA ARG A 162 2.66 9.46 -13.23
C ARG A 162 1.35 8.70 -13.24
N TYR A 163 0.37 9.17 -12.48
CA TYR A 163 -0.95 8.55 -12.40
C TYR A 163 -1.91 9.24 -13.35
N GLU A 164 -2.55 8.44 -14.22
CA GLU A 164 -3.61 8.89 -15.11
C GLU A 164 -4.94 8.45 -14.51
N ASP A 165 -5.82 9.43 -14.20
CA ASP A 165 -7.15 9.10 -13.70
C ASP A 165 -7.97 8.41 -14.80
N PRO A 166 -8.68 7.32 -14.49
CA PRO A 166 -9.53 6.65 -15.46
C PRO A 166 -10.69 7.52 -15.97
N ASP A 167 -11.10 8.55 -15.24
CA ASP A 167 -12.09 9.51 -15.72
C ASP A 167 -11.40 10.66 -16.49
N PRO A 168 -11.70 10.86 -17.78
CA PRO A 168 -11.03 11.84 -18.60
C PRO A 168 -11.28 13.28 -18.10
N GLY A 169 -10.23 14.09 -18.07
CA GLY A 169 -10.29 15.51 -17.70
C GLY A 169 -10.07 15.79 -16.20
N ILE A 170 -9.81 14.78 -15.38
CA ILE A 170 -9.36 14.96 -14.00
C ILE A 170 -7.83 15.06 -13.99
N GLU A 171 -7.31 16.26 -13.76
CA GLU A 171 -5.89 16.46 -13.44
C GLU A 171 -5.71 16.38 -11.92
N LEU A 172 -4.93 15.39 -11.48
CA LEU A 172 -4.64 15.20 -10.07
C LEU A 172 -3.41 16.02 -9.68
N THR A 173 -3.54 16.76 -8.58
CA THR A 173 -2.45 17.53 -7.99
C THR A 173 -1.96 16.87 -6.70
N GLY A 174 -0.74 17.19 -6.28
CA GLY A 174 -0.25 16.77 -4.98
C GLY A 174 0.20 15.29 -4.94
N ALA A 175 -0.02 14.62 -3.81
CA ALA A 175 0.29 13.19 -3.62
C ALA A 175 -0.49 12.25 -4.56
N HIS A 176 -1.49 12.77 -5.26
CA HIS A 176 -2.39 12.01 -6.12
C HIS A 176 -1.91 12.01 -7.59
N ALA A 177 -0.90 12.82 -7.93
CA ALA A 177 -0.35 12.96 -9.29
C ALA A 177 0.57 11.80 -9.71
N HIS A 178 1.02 10.99 -8.75
CA HIS A 178 1.91 9.86 -8.98
C HIS A 178 1.33 8.59 -8.37
N ARG A 179 1.63 7.45 -8.99
CA ARG A 179 1.24 6.12 -8.52
C ARG A 179 1.95 5.72 -7.25
N LEU A 180 3.13 6.28 -6.98
CA LEU A 180 3.92 5.98 -5.78
C LEU A 180 4.10 7.24 -4.93
N VAL A 181 3.85 7.10 -3.64
CA VAL A 181 4.20 8.08 -2.61
C VAL A 181 5.12 7.41 -1.59
N VAL A 182 6.32 7.96 -1.40
CA VAL A 182 7.31 7.48 -0.45
C VAL A 182 7.43 8.45 0.70
N THR A 183 7.25 7.99 1.93
CA THR A 183 7.41 8.85 3.11
C THR A 183 8.84 8.86 3.62
N VAL A 184 9.34 10.05 3.96
CA VAL A 184 10.66 10.25 4.58
C VAL A 184 10.59 11.27 5.69
N SER A 185 11.35 11.08 6.77
CA SER A 185 11.41 12.03 7.87
C SER A 185 12.56 13.01 7.64
N ASP A 186 12.26 14.30 7.44
CA ASP A 186 13.28 15.34 7.30
C ASP A 186 13.64 15.89 8.68
N LEU A 187 14.79 15.46 9.20
CA LEU A 187 15.29 15.88 10.52
C LEU A 187 15.74 17.34 10.53
N SER A 188 16.13 17.88 9.37
CA SER A 188 16.57 19.27 9.26
C SER A 188 15.38 20.24 9.28
N ALA A 189 14.26 19.85 8.67
CA ALA A 189 13.02 20.61 8.67
C ALA A 189 12.08 20.25 9.83
N GLY A 190 12.30 19.12 10.50
CA GLY A 190 11.47 18.64 11.62
C GLY A 190 10.09 18.17 11.19
N LEU A 191 9.93 17.64 9.97
CA LEU A 191 8.63 17.28 9.42
C LEU A 191 8.69 16.07 8.50
N LEU A 192 7.53 15.43 8.28
CA LEU A 192 7.39 14.32 7.35
C LEU A 192 7.22 14.83 5.92
N ARG A 193 8.00 14.29 5.00
CA ARG A 193 7.93 14.59 3.57
C ARG A 193 7.31 13.42 2.82
N TYR A 194 6.51 13.74 1.80
CA TYR A 194 5.92 12.81 0.86
C TYR A 194 6.61 12.99 -0.49
N LEU A 195 7.34 11.98 -0.96
CA LEU A 195 8.03 12.02 -2.25
C LEU A 195 7.19 11.29 -3.30
N PRO A 196 6.95 11.88 -4.48
CA PRO A 196 7.67 13.02 -5.05
C PRO A 196 6.99 14.38 -4.79
N LEU A 197 5.89 14.45 -4.04
CA LEU A 197 5.15 15.69 -3.77
C LEU A 197 6.06 16.83 -3.26
N ASP A 198 6.90 16.54 -2.28
CA ASP A 198 7.82 17.50 -1.66
C ASP A 198 9.19 17.57 -2.35
N ALA A 199 9.31 17.08 -3.59
CA ALA A 199 10.56 17.09 -4.33
C ALA A 199 11.15 18.50 -4.45
N ASP A 200 10.31 19.51 -4.68
CA ASP A 200 10.75 20.90 -4.86
C ASP A 200 11.45 21.43 -3.60
N ALA A 201 10.98 21.05 -2.40
CA ALA A 201 11.62 21.39 -1.14
C ALA A 201 13.04 20.79 -1.02
N LEU A 202 13.28 19.68 -1.72
CA LEU A 202 14.57 19.00 -1.86
C LEU A 202 15.37 19.45 -3.09
N GLY A 203 15.02 20.59 -3.69
CA GLY A 203 15.77 21.20 -4.79
C GLY A 203 15.78 20.37 -6.08
N THR A 204 14.75 19.53 -6.28
CA THR A 204 14.55 18.73 -7.51
C THR A 204 13.09 18.78 -7.91
N SER A 205 12.76 18.50 -9.17
CA SER A 205 11.36 18.35 -9.60
C SER A 205 10.84 16.93 -9.34
N PRO A 206 9.52 16.73 -9.18
CA PRO A 206 8.91 15.42 -9.00
C PRO A 206 9.38 14.37 -10.03
N ASP A 207 9.35 14.70 -11.31
CA ASP A 207 9.68 13.73 -12.38
C ASP A 207 11.18 13.43 -12.50
N ALA A 208 12.05 14.35 -12.06
CA ALA A 208 13.49 14.13 -12.09
C ALA A 208 13.97 13.26 -10.91
N LEU A 209 13.13 13.08 -9.90
CA LEU A 209 13.45 12.32 -8.70
C LEU A 209 13.58 10.83 -9.06
N ARG A 210 14.71 10.20 -8.71
CA ARG A 210 14.87 8.75 -8.88
C ARG A 210 14.10 8.02 -7.79
N VAL A 211 13.34 7.00 -8.19
CA VAL A 211 12.57 6.16 -7.26
C VAL A 211 13.49 5.49 -6.25
N ALA A 212 14.62 4.95 -6.72
CA ALA A 212 15.63 4.31 -5.86
C ALA A 212 16.21 5.27 -4.79
N ASP A 213 16.37 6.56 -5.09
CA ASP A 213 16.89 7.54 -4.14
C ASP A 213 15.85 7.88 -3.06
N ALA A 214 14.58 8.02 -3.44
CA ALA A 214 13.47 8.22 -2.50
C ALA A 214 13.29 7.00 -1.58
N VAL A 215 13.28 5.79 -2.15
CA VAL A 215 13.20 4.54 -1.39
C VAL A 215 14.41 4.40 -0.46
N ARG A 216 15.63 4.73 -0.92
CA ARG A 216 16.83 4.72 -0.07
C ARG A 216 16.73 5.69 1.09
N ALA A 217 16.20 6.89 0.88
CA ALA A 217 15.95 7.82 1.97
C ALA A 217 14.95 7.25 2.97
N SER A 218 13.85 6.67 2.48
CA SER A 218 12.79 6.06 3.28
C SER A 218 13.20 4.81 4.05
N THR A 219 14.28 4.12 3.67
CA THR A 219 14.84 2.96 4.38
C THR A 219 15.99 3.33 5.33
N SER A 220 16.25 4.63 5.56
CA SER A 220 17.36 5.10 6.40
C SER A 220 17.05 4.99 7.90
N ILE A 221 16.84 3.77 8.40
CA ILE A 221 16.51 3.50 9.80
C ILE A 221 17.59 4.09 10.72
N PRO A 222 17.26 5.02 11.63
CA PRO A 222 18.23 5.65 12.51
C PRO A 222 19.14 4.66 13.23
N LEU A 223 20.43 5.00 13.36
CA LEU A 223 21.47 4.17 13.99
C LEU A 223 21.84 2.88 13.22
N PHE A 224 20.99 2.39 12.31
CA PHE A 224 21.25 1.21 11.49
C PHE A 224 21.80 1.59 10.12
N PHE A 225 21.02 2.33 9.31
CA PHE A 225 21.48 2.91 8.06
C PHE A 225 21.92 4.36 8.27
N ARG A 226 22.96 4.78 7.53
CA ARG A 226 23.39 6.18 7.50
C ARG A 226 22.25 7.03 6.92
N PRO A 227 21.99 8.22 7.50
CA PRO A 227 21.00 9.14 6.97
C PRO A 227 21.39 9.61 5.57
N VAL A 228 20.39 9.85 4.73
CA VAL A 228 20.59 10.45 3.41
C VAL A 228 20.74 11.95 3.58
N ARG A 229 21.74 12.53 2.92
CA ARG A 229 21.93 13.98 2.88
C ARG A 229 21.52 14.50 1.51
N TRP A 230 20.45 15.29 1.48
CA TRP A 230 20.00 16.00 0.29
C TRP A 230 20.40 17.47 0.36
N LYS A 231 20.49 18.15 -0.77
CA LYS A 231 20.51 19.63 -0.79
C LYS A 231 19.08 20.13 -0.98
N ASN A 232 18.56 20.93 -0.06
CA ASN A 232 17.25 21.51 -0.20
C ASN A 232 17.20 22.59 -1.30
N ALA A 233 16.02 23.16 -1.55
CA ALA A 233 15.81 24.23 -2.53
C ALA A 233 16.75 25.45 -2.35
N HIS A 234 17.23 25.69 -1.13
CA HIS A 234 18.14 26.77 -0.79
C HIS A 234 19.63 26.37 -0.86
N GLY A 235 19.93 25.15 -1.32
CA GLY A 235 21.28 24.60 -1.39
C GLY A 235 21.86 24.16 -0.04
N LEU A 236 21.07 24.21 1.04
CA LEU A 236 21.48 23.79 2.38
C LEU A 236 21.29 22.26 2.55
N PRO A 237 22.12 21.60 3.37
CA PRO A 237 21.96 20.18 3.62
C PRO A 237 20.67 19.88 4.41
N SER A 238 19.83 18.99 3.89
CA SER A 238 18.71 18.34 4.58
C SER A 238 19.10 16.90 4.92
N VAL A 239 18.83 16.48 6.15
CA VAL A 239 19.13 15.14 6.67
C VAL A 239 17.85 14.34 6.71
N LEU A 240 17.74 13.35 5.81
CA LEU A 240 16.58 12.49 5.69
C LEU A 240 16.84 11.14 6.34
N VAL A 241 15.84 10.66 7.09
CA VAL A 241 15.80 9.33 7.70
C VAL A 241 14.49 8.61 7.34
N ASP A 242 14.39 7.36 7.76
CA ASP A 242 13.22 6.51 7.57
C ASP A 242 11.90 7.23 7.89
N GLY A 243 10.91 7.09 7.02
CA GLY A 243 9.58 7.70 7.18
C GLY A 243 8.89 7.24 8.45
N GLY A 244 9.19 6.01 8.90
CA GLY A 244 8.67 5.42 10.12
C GLY A 244 9.04 6.18 11.39
N LEU A 245 10.04 7.07 11.38
CA LEU A 245 10.31 7.91 12.55
C LEU A 245 9.16 8.86 12.89
N LEU A 246 8.49 9.44 11.88
CA LEU A 246 7.39 10.39 12.06
C LEU A 246 6.03 9.83 11.64
N SER A 247 5.98 8.93 10.66
CA SER A 247 4.74 8.23 10.26
C SER A 247 5.08 6.95 9.51
N ASN A 248 4.89 5.81 10.16
CA ASN A 248 5.16 4.51 9.53
C ASN A 248 4.00 4.04 8.64
N PHE A 249 2.82 4.65 8.80
CA PHE A 249 1.59 4.21 8.15
C PHE A 249 0.62 5.37 7.84
N PRO A 250 0.83 6.11 6.74
CA PRO A 250 0.01 7.28 6.38
C PRO A 250 -1.31 6.86 5.71
N VAL A 251 -2.17 6.14 6.43
CA VAL A 251 -3.39 5.50 5.85
C VAL A 251 -4.36 6.49 5.19
N SER A 252 -4.33 7.75 5.59
CA SER A 252 -5.19 8.83 5.08
C SER A 252 -4.61 9.58 3.87
N VAL A 253 -3.41 9.24 3.38
CA VAL A 253 -2.73 9.98 2.29
C VAL A 253 -3.55 10.07 0.99
N PHE A 254 -4.39 9.07 0.73
CA PHE A 254 -5.28 9.02 -0.44
C PHE A 254 -6.73 9.38 -0.12
N ASP A 255 -7.02 9.76 1.12
CA ASP A 255 -8.36 10.21 1.49
C ASP A 255 -8.67 11.54 0.79
N ARG A 256 -9.93 11.68 0.38
CA ARG A 256 -10.36 12.91 -0.27
C ARG A 256 -10.46 14.04 0.75
N PRO A 257 -9.87 15.21 0.48
CA PRO A 257 -9.93 16.34 1.41
C PRO A 257 -11.31 17.00 1.45
N ASP A 258 -12.15 16.78 0.43
CA ASP A 258 -13.51 17.33 0.34
C ASP A 258 -14.55 16.53 1.15
N GLY A 259 -14.17 15.38 1.71
CA GLY A 259 -15.06 14.53 2.51
C GLY A 259 -16.07 13.73 1.69
N GLU A 260 -16.03 13.81 0.36
CA GLU A 260 -16.90 13.01 -0.50
C GLU A 260 -16.56 11.51 -0.42
N PRO A 261 -17.54 10.62 -0.66
CA PRO A 261 -17.29 9.19 -0.72
C PRO A 261 -16.17 8.85 -1.73
N PRO A 262 -15.21 7.99 -1.35
CA PRO A 262 -14.16 7.59 -2.29
C PRO A 262 -14.74 6.73 -3.41
N ARG A 263 -14.14 6.82 -4.61
CA ARG A 263 -14.55 6.02 -5.78
C ARG A 263 -14.19 4.54 -5.65
N TRP A 264 -13.21 4.22 -4.81
CA TRP A 264 -12.72 2.89 -4.52
C TRP A 264 -12.06 2.85 -3.13
N PRO A 265 -11.86 1.68 -2.52
CA PRO A 265 -11.23 1.60 -1.21
C PRO A 265 -9.75 1.96 -1.24
N THR A 266 -9.25 2.37 -0.08
CA THR A 266 -7.83 2.36 0.26
C THR A 266 -7.59 1.26 1.27
N PHE A 267 -6.72 0.29 0.97
CA PHE A 267 -6.33 -0.72 1.95
C PHE A 267 -5.00 -0.38 2.58
N GLY A 268 -4.98 -0.42 3.91
CA GLY A 268 -3.75 -0.38 4.67
C GLY A 268 -3.21 -1.78 4.90
N LEU A 269 -1.91 -2.03 4.70
CA LEU A 269 -1.24 -3.28 5.05
C LEU A 269 -0.23 -3.02 6.17
N LYS A 270 -0.55 -3.48 7.38
CA LYS A 270 0.26 -3.28 8.58
C LYS A 270 0.93 -4.59 9.01
N LEU A 271 2.21 -4.55 9.33
CA LEU A 271 3.07 -5.67 9.72
C LEU A 271 3.07 -5.91 11.24
N SER A 272 2.21 -5.23 12.00
CA SER A 272 1.99 -5.48 13.43
C SER A 272 0.59 -6.05 13.69
N ALA A 273 0.43 -6.72 14.84
CA ALA A 273 -0.88 -7.15 15.33
C ALA A 273 -1.82 -5.96 15.64
N LYS A 274 -3.11 -6.24 15.81
CA LYS A 274 -4.14 -5.25 16.17
C LYS A 274 -3.80 -4.55 17.50
N PRO A 275 -4.15 -3.26 17.69
CA PRO A 275 -3.75 -2.44 18.85
C PRO A 275 -4.09 -3.04 20.22
N GLU A 276 -5.13 -3.87 20.28
CA GLU A 276 -5.67 -4.49 21.49
C GLU A 276 -4.77 -5.59 22.09
N ALA A 277 -3.73 -6.04 21.36
CA ALA A 277 -2.94 -7.21 21.73
C ALA A 277 -1.69 -6.93 22.60
N ASP A 278 -1.32 -5.69 22.89
CA ASP A 278 0.07 -5.40 23.31
C ASP A 278 0.20 -4.60 24.63
N PHE A 279 0.13 -5.32 25.75
CA PHE A 279 0.54 -4.85 27.08
C PHE A 279 1.76 -5.67 27.58
N GLY A 280 2.98 -5.21 27.28
CA GLY A 280 4.21 -5.85 27.73
C GLY A 280 5.45 -4.93 27.73
N VAL A 281 6.54 -5.39 28.35
CA VAL A 281 7.85 -4.69 28.33
C VAL A 281 8.48 -4.81 26.94
N ARG A 282 8.23 -3.84 26.06
CA ARG A 282 8.73 -3.83 24.67
C ARG A 282 10.24 -3.61 24.55
N ASN A 283 10.83 -2.75 25.39
CA ASN A 283 12.23 -2.33 25.25
C ASN A 283 13.08 -2.66 26.49
N ARG A 284 14.14 -3.47 26.32
CA ARG A 284 15.19 -3.68 27.34
C ARG A 284 16.34 -2.70 27.11
N ILE A 285 16.49 -1.72 27.99
CA ILE A 285 17.51 -0.68 27.88
C ILE A 285 18.79 -1.12 28.61
N ARG A 286 19.85 -1.39 27.85
CA ARG A 286 21.19 -1.77 28.31
C ARG A 286 22.24 -0.88 27.62
N GLY A 287 22.29 0.39 28.05
CA GLY A 287 23.30 1.36 27.61
C GLY A 287 22.85 2.34 26.50
N PRO A 288 23.73 3.28 26.10
CA PRO A 288 23.36 4.45 25.30
C PRO A 288 22.74 4.14 23.92
N LEU A 289 23.24 3.10 23.24
CA LEU A 289 22.72 2.70 21.93
C LEU A 289 21.30 2.12 22.02
N SER A 290 21.06 1.25 23.01
CA SER A 290 19.73 0.68 23.24
C SER A 290 18.73 1.72 23.76
N PHE A 291 19.21 2.75 24.46
CA PHE A 291 18.39 3.89 24.87
C PHE A 291 17.98 4.72 23.65
N GLY A 292 18.92 5.09 22.78
CA GLY A 292 18.61 5.83 21.54
C GLY A 292 17.64 5.08 20.63
N LYS A 293 17.82 3.75 20.50
CA LYS A 293 16.87 2.90 19.80
C LYS A 293 15.49 2.92 20.46
N ALA A 294 15.42 2.75 21.79
CA ALA A 294 14.15 2.75 22.51
C ALA A 294 13.40 4.09 22.35
N VAL A 295 14.11 5.23 22.34
CA VAL A 295 13.51 6.54 22.05
C VAL A 295 12.92 6.58 20.64
N ALA A 296 13.67 6.15 19.62
CA ALA A 296 13.17 6.10 18.24
C ALA A 296 11.94 5.19 18.12
N ASP A 297 12.01 3.97 18.66
CA ASP A 297 10.90 3.00 18.66
C ASP A 297 9.66 3.56 19.37
N THR A 298 9.84 4.33 20.45
CA THR A 298 8.73 4.98 21.17
C THR A 298 8.09 6.11 20.37
N VAL A 299 8.87 6.96 19.71
CA VAL A 299 8.33 8.06 18.88
C VAL A 299 7.55 7.49 17.71
N THR A 300 8.11 6.51 16.99
CA THR A 300 7.43 5.80 15.90
C THR A 300 6.11 5.18 16.37
N GLY A 301 6.14 4.40 17.46
CA GLY A 301 4.94 3.72 17.95
C GLY A 301 3.84 4.65 18.47
N PHE A 302 4.19 5.84 18.95
CA PHE A 302 3.22 6.85 19.39
C PHE A 302 2.50 7.51 18.21
N TYR A 303 3.24 7.94 17.19
CA TYR A 303 2.66 8.58 16.00
C TYR A 303 1.73 7.65 15.22
N ASP A 304 2.11 6.37 15.11
CA ASP A 304 1.28 5.35 14.46
C ASP A 304 -0.05 5.15 15.18
N ARG A 305 -0.06 5.04 16.51
CA ARG A 305 -1.29 4.87 17.31
C ARG A 305 -2.24 6.05 17.14
N MET A 306 -1.72 7.28 17.17
CA MET A 306 -2.52 8.49 17.03
C MET A 306 -3.33 8.56 15.72
N HIS A 307 -2.84 7.93 14.63
CA HIS A 307 -3.49 7.98 13.31
C HIS A 307 -4.26 6.70 12.94
N ILE A 308 -3.94 5.56 13.57
CA ILE A 308 -4.57 4.26 13.27
C ILE A 308 -5.79 3.99 14.16
N ASP A 309 -5.79 4.48 15.41
CA ASP A 309 -6.85 4.17 16.40
C ASP A 309 -8.23 4.73 15.99
N ALA A 310 -8.31 5.52 14.92
CA ALA A 310 -9.58 5.90 14.32
C ALA A 310 -10.26 4.69 13.67
N ALA A 311 -11.50 4.38 14.10
CA ALA A 311 -12.24 3.20 13.67
C ALA A 311 -12.33 3.04 12.13
N HIS A 312 -12.38 4.15 11.39
CA HIS A 312 -12.40 4.14 9.92
C HIS A 312 -11.08 3.70 9.28
N SER A 313 -9.94 3.86 9.97
CA SER A 313 -8.62 3.40 9.53
C SER A 313 -8.43 1.93 9.83
N VAL A 314 -8.82 1.47 11.03
CA VAL A 314 -8.78 0.06 11.42
C VAL A 314 -9.61 -0.80 10.48
N ALA A 315 -10.84 -0.36 10.15
CA ALA A 315 -11.77 -1.15 9.35
C ALA A 315 -11.23 -1.49 7.96
N ARG A 316 -10.36 -0.66 7.38
CA ARG A 316 -9.76 -0.84 6.05
C ARG A 316 -8.30 -1.31 6.09
N THR A 317 -7.84 -1.79 7.24
CA THR A 317 -6.45 -2.22 7.43
C THR A 317 -6.35 -3.73 7.58
N ILE A 318 -5.53 -4.34 6.74
CA ILE A 318 -5.08 -5.73 6.82
C ILE A 318 -3.91 -5.79 7.80
N PHE A 319 -4.14 -6.38 8.98
CA PHE A 319 -3.11 -6.57 10.00
C PHE A 319 -2.44 -7.93 9.81
N ILE A 320 -1.13 -7.91 9.64
CA ILE A 320 -0.29 -9.09 9.43
C ILE A 320 0.59 -9.25 10.67
N ASP A 321 0.25 -10.21 11.53
CA ASP A 321 1.06 -10.48 12.73
C ASP A 321 2.43 -11.06 12.33
N THR A 322 3.49 -10.26 12.46
CA THR A 322 4.86 -10.71 12.18
C THR A 322 5.77 -10.65 13.42
N GLU A 323 5.21 -10.75 14.63
CA GLU A 323 5.98 -10.55 15.88
C GLU A 323 7.17 -11.51 16.05
N ALA A 324 7.07 -12.71 15.48
CA ALA A 324 8.13 -13.72 15.53
C ALA A 324 9.44 -13.26 14.87
N VAL A 325 9.39 -12.30 13.94
CA VAL A 325 10.55 -11.82 13.18
C VAL A 325 10.83 -10.37 13.53
N ARG A 326 12.11 -9.99 13.62
CA ARG A 326 12.50 -8.58 13.82
C ARG A 326 12.72 -7.86 12.50
N PRO A 327 12.38 -6.56 12.38
CA PRO A 327 12.60 -5.79 11.13
C PRO A 327 14.05 -5.78 10.63
N THR A 328 15.02 -5.87 11.53
CA THR A 328 16.47 -5.82 11.23
C THR A 328 17.12 -7.21 11.24
N GLN A 329 16.35 -8.29 11.10
CA GLN A 329 16.89 -9.66 11.03
C GLN A 329 17.19 -10.03 9.58
N PHE A 330 18.30 -9.53 9.02
CA PHE A 330 18.67 -9.73 7.61
C PHE A 330 19.15 -11.16 7.27
N ASP A 331 19.27 -12.04 8.28
CA ASP A 331 19.56 -13.46 8.12
C ASP A 331 18.31 -14.29 8.42
N LEU A 332 17.35 -14.29 7.50
CA LEU A 332 16.11 -15.08 7.61
C LEU A 332 16.32 -16.49 7.05
N SER A 333 15.93 -17.50 7.82
CA SER A 333 15.84 -18.88 7.34
C SER A 333 14.74 -19.03 6.29
N GLU A 334 14.79 -20.08 5.47
CA GLU A 334 13.72 -20.37 4.50
C GLU A 334 12.36 -20.56 5.20
N GLU A 335 12.36 -21.18 6.38
CA GLU A 335 11.16 -21.39 7.19
C GLU A 335 10.55 -20.06 7.67
N GLU A 336 11.39 -19.10 8.09
CA GLU A 336 10.95 -17.76 8.49
C GLU A 336 10.39 -16.96 7.32
N ARG A 337 11.04 -17.04 6.14
CA ARG A 337 10.54 -16.42 4.90
C ARG A 337 9.18 -17.00 4.51
N GLU A 338 9.05 -18.32 4.55
CA GLU A 338 7.81 -19.02 4.24
C GLU A 338 6.71 -18.73 5.25
N LEU A 339 7.06 -18.59 6.53
CA LEU A 339 6.11 -18.17 7.57
C LEU A 339 5.58 -16.76 7.31
N LEU A 340 6.45 -15.78 7.04
CA LEU A 340 6.05 -14.40 6.75
C LEU A 340 5.13 -14.33 5.53
N TYR A 341 5.50 -15.03 4.45
CA TYR A 341 4.69 -15.13 3.24
C TYR A 341 3.29 -15.70 3.53
N ARG A 342 3.20 -16.85 4.21
CA ARG A 342 1.91 -17.48 4.56
C ARG A 342 1.07 -16.60 5.45
N LYS A 343 1.67 -15.91 6.43
CA LYS A 343 0.94 -14.97 7.30
C LYS A 343 0.37 -13.80 6.51
N GLY A 344 1.12 -13.24 5.55
CA GLY A 344 0.63 -12.19 4.66
C GLY A 344 -0.57 -12.65 3.84
N ARG A 345 -0.47 -13.81 3.18
CA ARG A 345 -1.58 -14.40 2.41
C ARG A 345 -2.80 -14.65 3.27
N LYS A 346 -2.61 -15.26 4.45
CA LYS A 346 -3.71 -15.56 5.38
C LYS A 346 -4.42 -14.28 5.81
N ALA A 347 -3.69 -13.26 6.25
CA ALA A 347 -4.28 -12.00 6.70
C ALA A 347 -5.12 -11.32 5.61
N ALA A 348 -4.64 -11.29 4.36
CA ALA A 348 -5.41 -10.74 3.24
C ALA A 348 -6.64 -11.59 2.91
N THR A 349 -6.52 -12.91 2.97
CA THR A 349 -7.64 -13.85 2.75
C THR A 349 -8.71 -13.64 3.80
N ASP A 350 -8.35 -13.68 5.09
CA ASP A 350 -9.29 -13.50 6.20
C ASP A 350 -9.97 -12.13 6.14
N PHE A 351 -9.24 -11.07 5.73
CA PHE A 351 -9.82 -9.74 5.59
C PHE A 351 -10.86 -9.67 4.47
N LEU A 352 -10.57 -10.27 3.31
CA LEU A 352 -11.47 -10.23 2.16
C LEU A 352 -12.66 -11.17 2.30
N ASP A 353 -12.45 -12.39 2.80
CA ASP A 353 -13.47 -13.44 2.87
C ASP A 353 -14.18 -13.52 4.21
N GLY A 354 -13.67 -12.80 5.21
CA GLY A 354 -14.05 -12.99 6.60
C GLY A 354 -13.42 -14.25 7.19
N ASP A 355 -13.61 -14.40 8.49
CA ASP A 355 -13.27 -15.60 9.24
C ASP A 355 -14.35 -15.87 10.31
N HIS A 356 -13.98 -16.56 11.39
CA HIS A 356 -14.89 -16.88 12.49
C HIS A 356 -15.13 -15.70 13.44
N GLU A 357 -14.32 -14.64 13.36
CA GLU A 357 -14.35 -13.45 14.21
C GLU A 357 -14.72 -12.17 13.44
N GLN A 358 -14.53 -12.14 12.11
CA GLN A 358 -14.80 -10.96 11.28
C GLN A 358 -15.60 -11.28 10.01
N GLU A 359 -16.52 -10.38 9.65
CA GLU A 359 -17.27 -10.46 8.39
C GLU A 359 -16.36 -10.17 7.18
N PRO A 360 -16.72 -10.65 5.96
CA PRO A 360 -16.02 -10.30 4.73
C PRO A 360 -15.98 -8.79 4.49
N TRP A 361 -14.91 -8.31 3.85
CA TRP A 361 -14.79 -6.90 3.48
C TRP A 361 -15.90 -6.47 2.51
N ASP A 362 -16.61 -5.39 2.87
CA ASP A 362 -17.63 -4.76 2.04
C ASP A 362 -17.39 -3.24 1.97
N PHE A 363 -17.09 -2.76 0.75
CA PHE A 363 -16.81 -1.36 0.48
C PHE A 363 -18.03 -0.44 0.63
N GLU A 364 -19.23 -0.91 0.28
CA GLU A 364 -20.45 -0.13 0.45
C GLU A 364 -20.80 -0.02 1.94
N ALA A 365 -20.67 -1.12 2.69
CA ALA A 365 -20.86 -1.11 4.13
C ALA A 365 -19.86 -0.17 4.83
N TYR A 366 -18.59 -0.21 4.44
CA TYR A 366 -17.56 0.71 4.93
C TYR A 366 -17.93 2.18 4.67
N THR A 367 -18.30 2.49 3.42
CA THR A 367 -18.64 3.86 3.01
C THR A 367 -19.88 4.35 3.75
N ARG A 368 -20.91 3.51 3.91
CA ARG A 368 -22.10 3.84 4.69
C ARG A 368 -21.78 4.16 6.15
N ARG A 369 -20.88 3.38 6.76
CA ARG A 369 -20.53 3.50 8.16
C ARG A 369 -19.63 4.70 8.47
N PHE A 370 -18.68 5.00 7.59
CA PHE A 370 -17.60 5.94 7.90
C PHE A 370 -17.50 7.14 6.96
N ARG A 371 -18.24 7.17 5.84
CA ARG A 371 -18.10 8.22 4.82
C ARG A 371 -19.43 8.89 4.43
N THR A 372 -20.59 8.26 4.68
CA THR A 372 -21.89 8.91 4.49
C THR A 372 -22.45 9.39 5.83
N GLY A 373 -22.04 10.59 6.25
CA GLY A 373 -22.72 11.35 7.32
C GLY A 373 -22.08 11.33 8.70
N SER A 374 -21.18 12.29 8.94
CA SER A 374 -21.16 13.07 10.17
C SER A 374 -20.96 14.54 9.79
N GLY A 375 -22.00 15.35 9.99
CA GLY A 375 -21.84 16.79 10.04
C GLY A 375 -20.91 17.16 11.20
N THR A 376 -20.06 18.17 10.98
CA THR A 376 -19.36 18.91 12.06
C THR A 376 -18.67 18.04 13.12
N GLU A 377 -17.57 17.42 12.76
CA GLU A 377 -16.41 17.46 13.65
C GLU A 377 -15.38 18.38 13.01
N THR A 378 -15.43 19.64 13.44
CA THR A 378 -14.33 20.59 13.27
C THR A 378 -13.02 19.92 13.65
N LEU A 379 -12.16 19.67 12.67
CA LEU A 379 -10.73 19.48 12.90
C LEU A 379 -10.26 20.61 13.83
N PRO A 380 -9.61 20.31 14.97
CA PRO A 380 -8.95 21.36 15.71
C PRO A 380 -7.86 21.94 14.80
N GLN A 381 -8.07 23.17 14.36
CA GLN A 381 -7.00 23.98 13.79
C GLN A 381 -5.93 24.13 14.86
N ARG A 382 -4.74 23.56 14.62
CA ARG A 382 -3.44 24.13 14.99
C ARG A 382 -2.29 23.39 14.36
#